data_AF-A0A1I5RSQ8-F1
#
_entry.id   AF-A0A1I5RSQ8-F1
#
_cell.length_a   1.000
_cell.length_b   1.000
_cell.length_c   1.000
_cell.angle_alpha   90.00
_cell.angle_beta   90.00
_cell.angle_gamma   90.00
#
_symmetry.space_group_name_H-M   'P 1'
#
loop_
_entity.id
_entity.type
_entity.pdbx_description
1 polymer ?
#
loop_
_entity_poly.entity_id
_entity_poly.type
_entity_poly.pdbx_seq_one_letter_code
_entity_poly.pdbx_strand_id
1 'polypeptide(L)'
;MRVIAGQWRGRPLVAPKGDATRPTADRTREALFSMLASRLGSFEELAVADLFAGSGALGIEALSRGAATCLFVEQDRAALDALKANLAKLGAPVGRGADVRATSVLALGPAPAPLDLMMMDPPYGSGAGLVALDKLARLGWIGPATWISIETAKPEEIAPDGFDVDATRVHGKARLTLLRKA
;
A
#
# COMPACT_ATOMS: atom_id res chain seq x y z
N MET A 1 -9.84 -12.44 -4.22
CA MET A 1 -8.51 -11.85 -4.09
C MET A 1 -7.46 -12.77 -4.67
N ARG A 2 -6.76 -12.27 -5.67
CA ARG A 2 -5.62 -12.88 -6.36
C ARG A 2 -4.71 -11.74 -6.82
N VAL A 3 -3.47 -12.07 -7.15
CA VAL A 3 -2.56 -11.14 -7.81
C VAL A 3 -3.06 -10.85 -9.23
N ILE A 4 -3.08 -9.59 -9.64
CA ILE A 4 -3.72 -9.11 -10.86
C ILE A 4 -2.74 -9.16 -12.04
N ALA A 5 -1.51 -8.69 -11.86
CA ALA A 5 -0.49 -8.64 -12.90
C ALA A 5 0.90 -9.02 -12.41
N GLY A 6 1.87 -9.09 -13.32
CA GLY A 6 3.27 -9.38 -13.03
C GLY A 6 3.60 -10.86 -12.84
N GLN A 7 4.74 -11.17 -12.23
CA GLN A 7 5.30 -12.52 -12.12
C GLN A 7 4.40 -13.51 -11.35
N TRP A 8 3.54 -13.02 -10.46
CA TRP A 8 2.61 -13.85 -9.68
C TRP A 8 1.17 -13.76 -10.15
N ARG A 9 0.92 -13.18 -11.33
CA ARG A 9 -0.42 -13.01 -11.91
C ARG A 9 -1.28 -14.28 -11.77
N GLY A 10 -2.50 -14.09 -11.28
CA GLY A 10 -3.49 -15.14 -11.10
C GLY A 10 -3.33 -15.98 -9.84
N ARG A 11 -2.21 -15.86 -9.10
CA ARG A 11 -2.01 -16.62 -7.86
C ARG A 11 -2.98 -16.17 -6.76
N PRO A 12 -3.63 -17.10 -6.06
CA PRO A 12 -4.62 -16.77 -5.03
C PRO A 12 -3.95 -16.20 -3.77
N LEU A 13 -4.62 -15.27 -3.12
CA LEU A 13 -4.20 -14.70 -1.84
C LEU A 13 -5.19 -15.04 -0.72
N VAL A 14 -4.65 -15.42 0.43
CA VAL A 14 -5.38 -15.57 1.69
C VAL A 14 -5.78 -14.18 2.18
N ALA A 15 -7.04 -13.99 2.57
CA ALA A 15 -7.47 -12.80 3.30
C ALA A 15 -7.66 -13.14 4.78
N PRO A 16 -7.59 -12.13 5.68
CA PRO A 16 -7.95 -12.30 7.08
C PRO A 16 -9.45 -12.64 7.19
N LYS A 17 -9.83 -13.26 8.31
CA LYS A 17 -11.24 -13.57 8.59
C LYS A 17 -12.00 -12.25 8.77
N GLY A 18 -13.02 -12.01 7.94
CA GLY A 18 -13.84 -10.79 7.97
C GLY A 18 -13.77 -9.95 6.68
N ASP A 19 -12.68 -10.03 5.93
CA ASP A 19 -12.43 -9.27 4.69
C ASP A 19 -12.96 -9.96 3.41
N ALA A 20 -14.04 -10.74 3.51
CA ALA A 20 -14.56 -11.55 2.40
C ALA A 20 -15.33 -10.77 1.32
N THR A 21 -15.36 -9.44 1.36
CA THR A 21 -16.12 -8.56 0.45
C THR A 21 -15.38 -8.32 -0.89
N ARG A 22 -15.19 -9.40 -1.67
CA ARG A 22 -14.08 -9.55 -2.64
C ARG A 22 -14.22 -9.09 -4.11
N PRO A 23 -15.31 -8.51 -4.66
CA PRO A 23 -15.28 -7.98 -6.04
C PRO A 23 -14.79 -6.52 -6.15
N THR A 24 -15.14 -5.67 -5.18
CA THR A 24 -14.82 -4.24 -5.23
C THR A 24 -13.33 -3.99 -4.98
N ALA A 25 -12.72 -4.75 -4.06
CA ALA A 25 -11.30 -4.64 -3.74
C ALA A 25 -10.37 -4.98 -4.92
N ASP A 26 -10.72 -5.98 -5.75
CA ASP A 26 -9.89 -6.35 -6.91
C ASP A 26 -9.93 -5.24 -7.99
N ARG A 27 -11.10 -4.62 -8.23
CA ARG A 27 -11.25 -3.49 -9.19
C ARG A 27 -10.59 -2.20 -8.67
N THR A 28 -10.75 -1.89 -7.40
CA THR A 28 -10.09 -0.73 -6.77
C THR A 28 -8.57 -0.87 -6.87
N ARG A 29 -8.03 -2.06 -6.56
CA ARG A 29 -6.59 -2.33 -6.71
C ARG A 29 -6.14 -2.24 -8.17
N GLU A 30 -6.89 -2.77 -9.13
CA GLU A 30 -6.57 -2.63 -10.55
C GLU A 30 -6.50 -1.16 -10.98
N ALA A 31 -7.49 -0.36 -10.59
CA ALA A 31 -7.53 1.07 -10.88
C ALA A 31 -6.35 1.83 -10.24
N LEU A 32 -6.02 1.53 -8.98
CA LEU A 32 -4.86 2.09 -8.30
C LEU A 32 -3.57 1.82 -9.08
N PHE A 33 -3.30 0.56 -9.41
CA PHE A 33 -2.08 0.18 -10.11
C PHE A 33 -2.03 0.70 -11.55
N SER A 34 -3.19 0.87 -12.21
CA SER A 34 -3.26 1.53 -13.51
C SER A 34 -2.87 3.01 -13.42
N MET A 35 -3.37 3.74 -12.41
CA MET A 35 -2.98 5.13 -12.18
C MET A 35 -1.49 5.25 -11.83
N LEU A 36 -0.99 4.38 -10.95
CA LEU A 36 0.42 4.37 -10.56
C LEU A 36 1.33 4.06 -11.74
N ALA A 37 1.00 3.06 -12.58
CA ALA A 37 1.80 2.73 -13.76
C ALA A 37 1.92 3.90 -14.73
N SER A 38 0.87 4.71 -14.92
CA SER A 38 0.93 5.86 -15.82
C SER A 38 1.82 7.01 -15.30
N ARG A 39 2.18 6.98 -14.01
CA ARG A 39 2.98 8.03 -13.33
C ARG A 39 4.41 7.59 -13.05
N LEU A 40 4.57 6.34 -12.65
CA LEU A 40 5.86 5.71 -12.36
C LEU A 40 6.54 5.15 -13.62
N GLY A 41 5.76 4.82 -14.66
CA GLY A 41 6.24 4.14 -15.86
C GLY A 41 6.49 2.64 -15.62
N SER A 42 7.44 2.31 -14.74
CA SER A 42 7.76 0.95 -14.34
C SER A 42 7.78 0.83 -12.81
N PHE A 43 7.54 -0.40 -12.31
CA PHE A 43 7.76 -0.73 -10.91
C PHE A 43 9.16 -1.29 -10.66
N GLU A 44 9.94 -1.57 -11.71
CA GLU A 44 11.30 -2.09 -11.59
C GLU A 44 12.16 -1.17 -10.71
N GLU A 45 12.98 -1.79 -9.86
CA GLU A 45 13.91 -1.13 -8.94
C GLU A 45 13.29 -0.26 -7.83
N LEU A 46 11.96 -0.08 -7.82
CA LEU A 46 11.30 0.76 -6.81
C LEU A 46 11.35 0.15 -5.41
N ALA A 47 11.60 1.01 -4.43
CA ALA A 47 11.39 0.74 -3.01
C ALA A 47 10.01 1.25 -2.60
N VAL A 48 9.13 0.33 -2.21
CA VAL A 48 7.73 0.65 -1.91
C VAL A 48 7.35 0.31 -0.47
N ALA A 49 6.26 0.88 0.03
CA ALA A 49 5.64 0.47 1.29
C ALA A 49 4.14 0.20 1.14
N ASP A 50 3.69 -0.85 1.83
CA ASP A 50 2.30 -1.18 2.10
C ASP A 50 2.05 -0.95 3.59
N LEU A 51 1.47 0.20 3.90
CA LEU A 51 1.22 0.66 5.27
C LEU A 51 -0.24 0.38 5.59
N PHE A 52 -0.50 -0.27 6.74
CA PHE A 52 -1.78 -0.93 7.00
C PHE A 52 -1.97 -2.13 6.05
N ALA A 53 -0.92 -2.96 5.93
CA ALA A 53 -0.79 -3.92 4.85
C ALA A 53 -1.93 -4.97 4.80
N GLY A 54 -2.58 -5.27 5.94
CA GLY A 54 -3.58 -6.33 6.00
C GLY A 54 -2.98 -7.66 5.54
N SER A 55 -3.55 -8.22 4.47
CA SER A 55 -3.04 -9.44 3.81
C SER A 55 -1.82 -9.25 2.90
N GLY A 56 -1.34 -8.02 2.75
CA GLY A 56 -0.26 -7.61 1.85
C GLY A 56 -0.68 -7.43 0.40
N ALA A 57 -1.97 -7.29 0.11
CA ALA A 57 -2.47 -7.37 -1.26
C ALA A 57 -1.90 -6.26 -2.16
N LEU A 58 -1.65 -5.06 -1.63
CA LEU A 58 -1.07 -3.94 -2.39
C LEU A 58 0.43 -4.14 -2.57
N GLY A 59 1.18 -4.40 -1.49
CA GLY A 59 2.62 -4.60 -1.56
C GLY A 59 3.02 -5.82 -2.39
N ILE A 60 2.28 -6.92 -2.30
CA ILE A 60 2.49 -8.11 -3.14
C ILE A 60 2.23 -7.81 -4.62
N GLU A 61 1.24 -6.98 -4.94
CA GLU A 61 0.96 -6.57 -6.31
C GLU A 61 2.10 -5.71 -6.87
N ALA A 62 2.68 -4.82 -6.06
CA ALA A 62 3.86 -4.04 -6.43
C ALA A 62 5.09 -4.93 -6.67
N LEU A 63 5.38 -5.86 -5.75
CA LEU A 63 6.46 -6.85 -5.92
C LEU A 63 6.24 -7.74 -7.14
N SER A 64 5.00 -8.14 -7.41
CA SER A 64 4.67 -8.93 -8.59
C SER A 64 4.98 -8.15 -9.88
N ARG A 65 4.76 -6.83 -9.87
CA ARG A 65 5.00 -5.94 -11.02
C ARG A 65 6.47 -5.52 -11.20
N GLY A 66 7.36 -5.91 -10.30
CA GLY A 66 8.80 -5.68 -10.43
C GLY A 66 9.44 -4.81 -9.35
N ALA A 67 8.68 -4.33 -8.35
CA ALA A 67 9.26 -3.59 -7.22
C ALA A 67 10.39 -4.39 -6.58
N ALA A 68 11.55 -3.74 -6.39
CA ALA A 68 12.72 -4.39 -5.83
C ALA A 68 12.53 -4.72 -4.35
N THR A 69 11.87 -3.82 -3.62
CA THR A 69 11.59 -4.02 -2.20
C THR A 69 10.20 -3.51 -1.83
N CYS A 70 9.57 -4.17 -0.86
CA CYS A 70 8.35 -3.72 -0.23
C CYS A 70 8.47 -3.84 1.30
N LEU A 71 8.29 -2.71 1.98
CA LEU A 71 8.08 -2.63 3.41
C LEU A 71 6.60 -2.82 3.72
N PHE A 72 6.24 -3.89 4.40
CA PHE A 72 4.90 -4.16 4.91
C PHE A 72 4.83 -3.79 6.38
N VAL A 73 3.85 -2.96 6.76
CA VAL A 73 3.64 -2.57 8.16
C VAL A 73 2.21 -2.88 8.56
N GLU A 74 2.06 -3.79 9.52
CA GLU A 74 0.78 -4.26 10.03
C GLU A 74 0.91 -4.60 11.52
N GLN A 75 -0.13 -4.33 12.30
CA GLN A 75 -0.18 -4.59 13.73
C GLN A 75 -1.18 -5.69 14.10
N ASP A 76 -2.21 -5.93 13.28
CA ASP A 76 -3.18 -6.99 13.50
C ASP A 76 -2.55 -8.37 13.29
N ARG A 77 -2.77 -9.26 14.26
CA ARG A 77 -2.11 -10.57 14.25
C ARG A 77 -2.64 -11.46 13.14
N ALA A 78 -3.95 -11.45 12.89
CA ALA A 78 -4.56 -12.31 11.87
C ALA A 78 -4.18 -11.85 10.46
N ALA A 79 -4.08 -10.54 10.24
CA ALA A 79 -3.55 -9.93 9.03
C ALA A 79 -2.09 -10.30 8.79
N LEU A 80 -1.22 -10.15 9.81
CA LEU A 80 0.18 -10.56 9.74
C LEU A 80 0.37 -12.03 9.39
N ASP A 81 -0.44 -12.91 9.97
CA ASP A 81 -0.38 -14.35 9.68
C ASP A 81 -0.79 -14.62 8.22
N ALA A 82 -1.82 -13.95 7.71
CA ALA A 82 -2.23 -14.03 6.30
C ALA A 82 -1.16 -13.48 5.34
N LEU A 83 -0.58 -12.31 5.65
CA LEU A 83 0.51 -11.69 4.90
C LEU A 83 1.72 -12.64 4.79
N LYS A 84 2.20 -13.16 5.92
CA LYS A 84 3.34 -14.09 5.94
C LYS A 84 3.05 -15.36 5.16
N ALA A 85 1.84 -15.91 5.28
CA ALA A 85 1.43 -17.07 4.51
C ALA A 85 1.38 -16.80 3.00
N ASN A 86 0.92 -15.63 2.58
CA ASN A 86 0.91 -15.21 1.18
C ASN A 86 2.34 -15.08 0.63
N LEU A 87 3.21 -14.36 1.32
CA LEU A 87 4.61 -14.18 0.94
C LEU A 87 5.35 -15.52 0.79
N ALA A 88 5.16 -16.44 1.75
CA ALA A 88 5.73 -17.79 1.69
C ALA A 88 5.25 -18.58 0.46
N LYS A 89 3.94 -18.55 0.16
CA LYS A 89 3.35 -19.25 -1.00
C LYS A 89 3.85 -18.72 -2.34
N LEU A 90 4.21 -17.44 -2.41
CA LEU A 90 4.67 -16.79 -3.63
C LEU A 90 6.17 -16.94 -3.86
N GLY A 91 6.91 -17.49 -2.90
CA GLY A 91 8.37 -17.60 -2.99
C GLY A 91 9.09 -16.27 -2.78
N ALA A 92 8.44 -15.31 -2.10
CA ALA A 92 9.02 -14.04 -1.67
C ALA A 92 9.15 -14.01 -0.14
N PRO A 93 10.02 -14.88 0.45
CA PRO A 93 10.14 -14.94 1.90
C PRO A 93 10.65 -13.62 2.47
N VAL A 94 10.21 -13.34 3.70
CA VAL A 94 10.65 -12.17 4.46
C VAL A 94 12.19 -12.12 4.52
N GLY A 95 12.76 -10.93 4.31
CA GLY A 95 14.21 -10.69 4.27
C GLY A 95 14.83 -10.79 2.88
N ARG A 96 14.04 -11.10 1.82
CA ARG A 96 14.48 -11.03 0.42
C ARG A 96 13.48 -10.22 -0.41
N GLY A 97 13.62 -8.89 -0.38
CA GLY A 97 12.71 -7.96 -1.07
C GLY A 97 11.39 -7.70 -0.34
N ALA A 98 11.00 -8.51 0.63
CA ALA A 98 9.86 -8.24 1.52
C ALA A 98 10.35 -8.02 2.97
N ASP A 99 10.13 -6.83 3.53
CA ASP A 99 10.38 -6.53 4.95
C ASP A 99 9.04 -6.40 5.66
N VAL A 100 8.81 -7.19 6.71
CA VAL A 100 7.52 -7.21 7.44
C VAL A 100 7.73 -6.71 8.86
N ARG A 101 7.13 -5.57 9.19
CA ARG A 101 7.14 -4.97 10.53
C ARG A 101 5.81 -5.19 11.21
N ALA A 102 5.82 -6.04 12.23
CA ALA A 102 4.67 -6.34 13.08
C ALA A 102 4.43 -5.23 14.11
N THR A 103 4.07 -4.03 13.66
CA THR A 103 3.91 -2.84 14.48
C THR A 103 2.93 -1.85 13.85
N SER A 104 2.50 -0.86 14.63
CA SER A 104 1.72 0.25 14.09
C SER A 104 2.56 1.09 13.14
N VAL A 105 1.96 1.58 12.06
CA VAL A 105 2.58 2.60 11.18
C VAL A 105 3.01 3.83 11.99
N LEU A 106 2.23 4.18 13.02
CA LEU A 106 2.54 5.29 13.92
C LEU A 106 3.71 5.00 14.87
N ALA A 107 4.24 3.78 14.91
CA ALA A 107 5.42 3.43 15.71
C ALA A 107 6.72 3.42 14.87
N LEU A 108 6.65 3.67 13.56
CA LEU A 108 7.85 3.76 12.72
C LEU A 108 8.74 4.93 13.15
N GLY A 109 10.04 4.70 13.16
CA GLY A 109 11.08 5.70 13.40
C GLY A 109 11.52 6.42 12.13
N PRO A 110 12.62 7.20 12.19
CA PRO A 110 13.21 7.85 11.03
C PRO A 110 13.55 6.85 9.93
N ALA A 111 13.30 7.25 8.67
CA ALA A 111 13.64 6.45 7.51
C ALA A 111 15.16 6.52 7.24
N PRO A 112 15.80 5.42 6.81
CA PRO A 112 17.16 5.48 6.29
C PRO A 112 17.23 6.21 4.94
N ALA A 113 16.16 6.16 4.15
CA ALA A 113 16.01 6.84 2.87
C ALA A 113 14.50 6.99 2.56
N PRO A 114 14.11 7.99 1.75
CA PRO A 114 12.74 8.08 1.25
C PRO A 114 12.41 6.90 0.33
N LEU A 115 11.13 6.57 0.25
CA LEU A 115 10.61 5.52 -0.63
C LEU A 115 10.09 6.11 -1.95
N ASP A 116 9.99 5.28 -2.99
CA ASP A 116 9.44 5.70 -4.28
C ASP A 116 7.91 5.72 -4.28
N LEU A 117 7.30 4.79 -3.54
CA LEU A 117 5.85 4.64 -3.45
C LEU A 117 5.42 4.21 -2.05
N MET A 118 4.44 4.91 -1.48
CA MET A 118 3.78 4.53 -0.24
C MET A 118 2.28 4.33 -0.49
N MET A 119 1.78 3.15 -0.16
CA MET A 119 0.36 2.81 -0.26
C MET A 119 -0.22 2.67 1.15
N MET A 120 -1.38 3.27 1.38
CA MET A 120 -2.07 3.26 2.66
C MET A 120 -3.53 2.87 2.45
N ASP A 121 -3.97 1.80 3.11
CA ASP A 121 -5.38 1.40 3.20
C ASP A 121 -5.82 1.33 4.67
N PRO A 122 -5.91 2.49 5.35
CA PRO A 122 -6.26 2.53 6.76
C PRO A 122 -7.74 2.16 6.98
N PRO A 123 -8.12 1.70 8.19
CA PRO A 123 -9.53 1.53 8.54
C PRO A 123 -10.33 2.82 8.32
N TYR A 124 -11.46 2.72 7.60
CA TYR A 124 -12.29 3.87 7.23
C TYR A 124 -12.77 4.68 8.45
N GLY A 125 -12.78 6.01 8.31
CA GLY A 125 -13.23 6.92 9.36
C GLY A 125 -12.30 7.04 10.58
N SER A 126 -11.11 6.42 10.54
CA SER A 126 -10.13 6.51 11.64
C SER A 126 -9.26 7.76 11.60
N GLY A 127 -9.13 8.42 10.43
CA GLY A 127 -8.15 9.48 10.20
C GLY A 127 -6.68 9.01 10.22
N ALA A 128 -6.43 7.70 10.41
CA ALA A 128 -5.08 7.18 10.62
C ALA A 128 -4.15 7.39 9.42
N GLY A 129 -4.69 7.40 8.19
CA GLY A 129 -3.92 7.69 6.97
C GLY A 129 -3.30 9.08 6.98
N LEU A 130 -4.04 10.11 7.37
CA LEU A 130 -3.54 11.49 7.41
C LEU A 130 -2.53 11.70 8.55
N VAL A 131 -2.78 11.11 9.71
CA VAL A 131 -1.84 11.15 10.83
C VAL A 131 -0.53 10.42 10.47
N ALA A 132 -0.62 9.28 9.78
CA ALA A 132 0.55 8.56 9.29
C ALA A 132 1.31 9.39 8.22
N LEU A 133 0.60 10.02 7.28
CA LEU A 133 1.19 10.85 6.24
C LEU A 133 2.04 11.99 6.82
N ASP A 134 1.47 12.79 7.73
CA ASP A 134 2.18 13.91 8.38
C ASP A 134 3.41 13.42 9.15
N LYS A 135 3.25 12.33 9.93
CA LYS A 135 4.37 11.77 10.70
C LYS A 135 5.50 11.29 9.78
N LEU A 136 5.17 10.54 8.73
CA LEU A 136 6.16 9.92 7.83
C LEU A 136 6.86 10.97 6.96
N ALA A 137 6.19 12.07 6.62
CA ALA A 137 6.79 13.22 5.97
C ALA A 137 7.92 13.83 6.83
N ARG A 138 7.68 13.99 8.13
CA ARG A 138 8.66 14.53 9.10
C ARG A 138 9.80 13.57 9.39
N LEU A 139 9.56 12.27 9.27
CA LEU A 139 10.53 11.20 9.54
C LEU A 139 11.39 10.80 8.33
N GLY A 140 11.26 11.51 7.20
CA GLY A 140 12.12 11.31 6.03
C GLY A 140 11.73 10.15 5.11
N TRP A 141 10.53 9.57 5.29
CA TRP A 141 10.03 8.51 4.40
C TRP A 141 9.58 9.04 3.03
N ILE A 142 9.30 10.34 2.95
CA ILE A 142 8.73 11.01 1.77
C ILE A 142 9.72 12.02 1.22
N GLY A 143 10.22 11.74 0.03
CA GLY A 143 11.05 12.63 -0.79
C GLY A 143 10.26 13.34 -1.89
N PRO A 144 10.90 14.24 -2.65
CA PRO A 144 10.26 14.97 -3.76
C PRO A 144 9.72 14.04 -4.86
N ALA A 145 10.29 12.85 -5.01
CA ALA A 145 9.91 11.86 -6.02
C ALA A 145 8.92 10.80 -5.51
N THR A 146 8.58 10.80 -4.22
CA THR A 146 7.69 9.80 -3.63
C THR A 146 6.25 9.98 -4.12
N TRP A 147 5.63 8.90 -4.56
CA TRP A 147 4.18 8.83 -4.76
C TRP A 147 3.49 8.28 -3.52
N ILE A 148 2.33 8.83 -3.17
CA ILE A 148 1.53 8.32 -2.06
C ILE A 148 0.12 7.99 -2.57
N SER A 149 -0.41 6.85 -2.15
CA SER A 149 -1.82 6.49 -2.32
C SER A 149 -2.47 6.34 -0.95
N ILE A 150 -3.61 7.00 -0.74
CA ILE A 150 -4.44 6.81 0.44
C ILE A 150 -5.83 6.36 -0.02
N GLU A 151 -6.30 5.22 0.50
CA GLU A 151 -7.68 4.79 0.38
C GLU A 151 -8.51 5.35 1.55
N THR A 152 -9.68 5.88 1.24
CA THR A 152 -10.68 6.37 2.21
C THR A 152 -12.08 5.89 1.83
N ALA A 153 -13.05 6.08 2.73
CA ALA A 153 -14.44 5.88 2.36
C ALA A 153 -14.87 6.91 1.29
N LYS A 154 -15.80 6.54 0.41
CA LYS A 154 -16.33 7.40 -0.66
C LYS A 154 -16.64 8.87 -0.24
N PRO A 155 -17.33 9.14 0.89
CA PRO A 155 -17.65 10.52 1.30
C PRO A 155 -16.46 11.26 1.93
N GLU A 156 -15.37 10.58 2.25
CA GLU A 156 -14.19 11.14 2.91
C GLU A 156 -13.22 11.68 1.86
N GLU A 157 -13.26 13.00 1.65
CA GLU A 157 -12.32 13.72 0.81
C GLU A 157 -11.17 14.26 1.66
N ILE A 158 -9.95 14.18 1.11
CA ILE A 158 -8.73 14.57 1.81
C ILE A 158 -7.95 15.60 0.99
N ALA A 159 -7.38 16.58 1.68
CA ALA A 159 -6.45 17.57 1.15
C ALA A 159 -5.40 17.87 2.23
N PRO A 160 -4.41 16.98 2.42
CA PRO A 160 -3.42 17.14 3.47
C PRO A 160 -2.47 18.31 3.19
N ASP A 161 -2.18 19.10 4.23
CA ASP A 161 -1.23 20.21 4.15
C ASP A 161 0.16 19.73 3.70
N GLY A 162 0.79 20.47 2.79
CA GLY A 162 2.12 20.13 2.25
C GLY A 162 2.11 19.04 1.17
N PHE A 163 0.92 18.66 0.69
CA PHE A 163 0.75 17.69 -0.39
C PHE A 163 -0.24 18.17 -1.44
N ASP A 164 0.12 17.98 -2.70
CA ASP A 164 -0.77 18.17 -3.84
C ASP A 164 -1.56 16.90 -4.12
N VAL A 165 -2.86 17.06 -4.40
CA VAL A 165 -3.71 15.97 -4.89
C VAL A 165 -3.54 15.88 -6.41
N ASP A 166 -2.87 14.82 -6.87
CA ASP A 166 -2.68 14.57 -8.30
C ASP A 166 -3.94 13.99 -8.94
N ALA A 167 -4.57 13.01 -8.28
CA ALA A 167 -5.73 12.34 -8.81
C ALA A 167 -6.60 11.70 -7.73
N THR A 168 -7.91 11.67 -8.01
CA THR A 168 -8.88 10.97 -7.18
C THR A 168 -9.76 10.06 -8.05
N ARG A 169 -10.04 8.85 -7.54
CA ARG A 169 -10.95 7.88 -8.17
C ARG A 169 -11.85 7.23 -7.13
N VAL A 170 -13.14 7.08 -7.45
CA VAL A 170 -14.12 6.42 -6.60
C VAL A 170 -14.50 5.08 -7.21
N HIS A 171 -14.38 4.01 -6.43
CA HIS A 171 -14.75 2.65 -6.83
C HIS A 171 -15.64 2.01 -5.75
N GLY A 172 -16.94 1.94 -6.03
CA GLY A 172 -17.92 1.43 -5.07
C GLY A 172 -17.98 2.29 -3.81
N LYS A 173 -17.52 1.73 -2.68
CA LYS A 173 -17.49 2.41 -1.38
C LYS A 173 -16.14 3.06 -1.06
N ALA A 174 -15.12 2.80 -1.86
CA ALA A 174 -13.77 3.31 -1.67
C ALA A 174 -13.50 4.54 -2.53
N ARG A 175 -12.64 5.43 -2.03
CA ARG A 175 -12.03 6.52 -2.76
C ARG A 175 -10.52 6.37 -2.66
N LEU A 176 -9.85 6.36 -3.80
CA LEU A 176 -8.39 6.40 -3.91
C LEU A 176 -7.96 7.82 -4.20
N THR A 177 -6.99 8.31 -3.43
CA THR A 177 -6.37 9.62 -3.65
C THR A 177 -4.87 9.44 -3.83
N LEU A 178 -4.34 9.91 -4.96
CA LEU A 178 -2.90 9.97 -5.23
C LEU A 178 -2.36 11.35 -4.87
N LEU A 179 -1.27 11.37 -4.14
CA LEU A 179 -0.66 12.57 -3.58
C LEU A 179 0.82 12.68 -3.96
N ARG A 180 1.30 13.93 -4.00
CA ARG A 180 2.70 14.32 -4.15
C ARG A 180 3.06 15.34 -3.08
N LYS A 181 4.31 15.34 -2.63
CA LYS A 181 4.80 16.42 -1.77
C LYS A 181 4.86 17.72 -2.58
N ALA A 182 4.29 18.80 -2.02
CA ALA A 182 4.30 20.14 -2.61
C ALA A 182 5.69 20.81 -2.52
#